data_AF-A0A2J0HNF6-F1
#
_entry.id   AF-A0A2J0HNF6-F1
#
_cell.length_a   1.000
_cell.length_b   1.000
_cell.length_c   1.000
_cell.angle_alpha   90.00
_cell.angle_beta   90.00
_cell.angle_gamma   90.00
#
_symmetry.space_group_name_H-M   'P 1'
#
loop_
_entity.id
_entity.type
_entity.pdbx_description
1 polymer ?
#
loop_
_entity_poly.entity_id
_entity_poly.type
_entity_poly.pdbx_seq_one_letter_code
_entity_poly.pdbx_strand_id
1 'polypeptide(L)'
;MEKRRKIILRGAVLVSFLLFLGLAKANAKWNVKSLDSFKLPGATVSQIITNIVAWLLTAFWVISVGAFVVSGIMYLVSAGNDEMITKAKKYMLYSIVGVIVGLSGYVIIQAADLMLSATSPTPF
;
A
#
# COMPACT_ATOMS: atom_id res chain seq x y z
N MET A 1 -11.65 -31.86 -16.88
CA MET A 1 -10.26 -31.51 -16.49
C MET A 1 -10.07 -30.00 -16.23
N GLU A 2 -10.63 -29.12 -17.07
CA GLU A 2 -10.40 -27.66 -17.00
C GLU A 2 -10.96 -26.95 -15.74
N LYS A 3 -12.09 -27.42 -15.21
CA LYS A 3 -12.77 -26.83 -14.03
C LYS A 3 -11.93 -26.93 -12.74
N ARG A 4 -11.22 -28.04 -12.53
CA ARG A 4 -10.38 -28.28 -11.34
C ARG A 4 -9.12 -27.41 -11.35
N ARG A 5 -8.56 -27.15 -12.53
CA ARG A 5 -7.37 -26.30 -12.72
C ARG A 5 -7.66 -24.84 -12.38
N LYS A 6 -8.83 -24.33 -12.75
CA LYS A 6 -9.31 -22.96 -12.40
C LYS A 6 -9.53 -22.78 -10.89
N ILE A 7 -9.96 -23.82 -10.18
CA ILE A 7 -10.15 -23.79 -8.71
C ILE A 7 -8.81 -23.72 -7.98
N ILE A 8 -7.83 -24.52 -8.42
CA ILE A 8 -6.47 -24.53 -7.84
C ILE A 8 -5.77 -23.19 -8.08
N LEU A 9 -5.90 -22.62 -9.27
CA LEU A 9 -5.37 -21.28 -9.59
C LEU A 9 -6.00 -20.18 -8.73
N ARG A 10 -7.33 -20.16 -8.58
CA ARG A 10 -8.02 -19.19 -7.71
C ARG A 10 -7.63 -19.33 -6.23
N GLY A 11 -7.44 -20.56 -5.76
CA GLY A 11 -6.94 -20.85 -4.42
C GLY A 11 -5.51 -20.35 -4.22
N ALA A 12 -4.62 -20.58 -5.19
CA ALA A 12 -3.23 -20.11 -5.13
C ALA A 12 -3.14 -18.57 -5.10
N VAL A 13 -3.99 -17.86 -5.83
CA VAL A 13 -4.04 -16.38 -5.79
C VAL A 13 -4.50 -15.88 -4.42
N LEU A 14 -5.52 -16.50 -3.82
CA LEU A 14 -5.98 -16.15 -2.47
C LEU A 14 -4.93 -16.47 -1.40
N VAL A 15 -4.22 -17.58 -1.53
CA VAL A 15 -3.15 -17.98 -0.60
C VAL A 15 -1.94 -17.05 -0.73
N SER A 16 -1.52 -16.68 -1.94
CA SER A 16 -0.49 -15.66 -2.15
C SER A 16 -0.91 -14.29 -1.63
N PHE A 17 -2.19 -13.93 -1.76
CA PHE A 17 -2.73 -12.67 -1.22
C PHE A 17 -2.74 -12.66 0.31
N LEU A 18 -3.10 -13.78 0.96
CA LEU A 18 -3.05 -13.95 2.42
C LEU A 18 -1.62 -13.97 2.96
N LEU A 19 -0.69 -14.65 2.28
CA LEU A 19 0.73 -14.64 2.61
C LEU A 19 1.34 -13.25 2.43
N PHE A 20 0.96 -12.55 1.36
CA PHE A 20 1.40 -11.18 1.11
C PHE A 20 0.87 -10.20 2.16
N LEU A 21 -0.40 -10.33 2.57
CA LEU A 21 -0.97 -9.58 3.71
C LEU A 21 -0.19 -9.84 5.01
N GLY A 22 0.17 -11.09 5.28
CA GLY A 22 1.00 -11.47 6.42
C GLY A 22 2.41 -10.85 6.37
N LEU A 23 3.04 -10.83 5.19
CA LEU A 23 4.38 -10.28 4.99
C LEU A 23 4.40 -8.74 5.00
N ALA A 24 3.33 -8.09 4.51
CA ALA A 24 3.17 -6.65 4.52
C ALA A 24 3.05 -6.10 5.96
N LYS A 25 2.37 -6.83 6.85
CA LYS A 25 2.29 -6.46 8.28
C LYS A 25 3.64 -6.61 8.99
N ALA A 26 4.45 -7.60 8.61
CA ALA A 26 5.74 -7.88 9.25
C ALA A 26 6.85 -6.87 8.88
N ASN A 27 6.74 -6.21 7.71
CA ASN A 27 7.80 -5.32 7.20
C ASN A 27 7.38 -3.85 7.04
N ALA A 28 6.12 -3.48 7.25
CA ALA A 28 5.70 -2.07 7.26
C ALA A 28 6.11 -1.37 8.57
N LYS A 29 7.42 -1.15 8.77
CA LYS A 29 7.95 -0.30 9.85
C LYS A 29 7.78 1.18 9.47
N TRP A 30 6.58 1.71 9.72
CA TRP A 30 6.34 3.15 9.84
C TRP A 30 6.39 3.53 11.32
N ASN A 31 7.54 3.96 11.82
CA ASN A 31 7.69 4.39 13.22
C ASN A 31 7.42 5.89 13.34
N VAL A 32 6.15 6.26 13.53
CA VAL A 32 5.80 7.49 14.25
C VAL A 32 5.75 7.10 15.72
N LYS A 33 6.80 7.48 16.46
CA LYS A 33 7.09 7.10 17.86
C LYS A 33 5.85 6.60 18.62
N SER A 34 5.86 5.30 18.88
CA SER A 34 4.89 4.54 19.66
C SER A 34 4.45 5.32 20.91
N LEU A 35 3.15 5.33 21.23
CA LEU A 35 2.58 5.32 22.60
C LEU A 35 1.10 5.77 22.67
N ASP A 36 0.19 5.22 21.84
CA ASP A 36 -1.25 5.45 22.09
C ASP A 36 -2.15 4.30 21.63
N SER A 37 -1.57 3.11 21.37
CA SER A 37 -2.36 1.98 20.91
C SER A 37 -3.52 1.64 21.86
N PHE A 38 -3.50 2.04 23.14
CA PHE A 38 -4.56 1.64 24.06
C PHE A 38 -4.84 2.68 25.18
N LYS A 39 -5.84 3.52 24.91
CA LYS A 39 -6.95 3.82 25.84
C LYS A 39 -6.63 4.68 27.09
N LEU A 40 -6.54 6.00 26.93
CA LEU A 40 -6.70 6.95 28.06
C LEU A 40 -7.70 8.08 27.76
N PRO A 41 -8.62 8.41 28.69
CA PRO A 41 -9.39 9.65 28.69
C PRO A 41 -8.45 10.80 29.08
N GLY A 42 -7.98 11.56 28.09
CA GLY A 42 -7.06 12.69 28.30
C GLY A 42 -6.08 13.00 27.17
N ALA A 43 -6.16 12.31 26.02
CA ALA A 43 -5.29 12.58 24.87
C ALA A 43 -5.63 13.92 24.19
N THR A 44 -4.59 14.67 23.82
CA THR A 44 -4.67 15.95 23.11
C THR A 44 -5.21 15.71 21.69
N VAL A 45 -5.99 16.64 21.12
CA VAL A 45 -6.61 16.54 19.77
C VAL A 45 -5.63 16.05 18.68
N SER A 46 -4.36 16.45 18.79
CA SER A 46 -3.27 16.04 17.90
C SER A 46 -3.05 14.51 17.85
N GLN A 47 -3.18 13.80 18.96
CA GLN A 47 -2.97 12.34 19.03
C GLN A 47 -4.07 11.58 18.28
N ILE A 48 -5.33 12.02 18.41
CA ILE A 48 -6.47 11.40 17.74
C ILE A 48 -6.32 11.52 16.21
N ILE A 49 -5.96 12.72 15.73
CA ILE A 49 -5.73 12.97 14.31
C ILE A 49 -4.60 12.09 13.79
N THR A 50 -3.48 12.02 14.51
CA THR A 50 -2.32 11.22 14.09
C THR A 50 -2.66 9.74 14.02
N ASN A 51 -3.45 9.22 14.96
CA ASN A 51 -3.85 7.81 14.99
C ASN A 51 -4.82 7.46 13.83
N ILE A 52 -5.76 8.35 13.52
CA ILE A 52 -6.67 8.19 12.37
C ILE A 52 -5.88 8.23 11.05
N VAL A 53 -4.94 9.16 10.91
CA VAL A 53 -4.07 9.28 9.74
C VAL A 53 -3.21 8.04 9.58
N ALA A 54 -2.57 7.54 10.65
CA ALA A 54 -1.76 6.32 10.60
C ALA A 54 -2.56 5.08 10.20
N TRP A 55 -3.80 4.96 10.69
CA TRP A 55 -4.70 3.88 10.29
C TRP A 55 -5.09 3.97 8.81
N LEU A 56 -5.39 5.18 8.32
CA LEU A 56 -5.75 5.42 6.92
C LEU A 56 -4.57 5.13 5.98
N LEU A 57 -3.36 5.56 6.34
CA LEU A 57 -2.14 5.28 5.57
C LEU A 57 -1.84 3.79 5.52
N THR A 58 -1.98 3.07 6.65
CA THR A 58 -1.74 1.62 6.69
C THR A 58 -2.74 0.87 5.80
N ALA A 59 -4.02 1.25 5.84
CA ALA A 59 -5.04 0.68 4.96
C ALA A 59 -4.74 0.99 3.47
N PHE A 60 -4.31 2.22 3.18
CA PHE A 60 -3.92 2.64 1.84
C PHE A 60 -2.77 1.80 1.26
N TRP A 61 -1.69 1.58 2.03
CA TRP A 61 -0.55 0.75 1.60
C TRP A 61 -0.97 -0.66 1.19
N VAL A 62 -1.81 -1.30 2.01
CA VAL A 62 -2.28 -2.67 1.76
C VAL A 62 -3.14 -2.75 0.50
N ILE A 63 -4.05 -1.80 0.32
CA ILE A 63 -4.95 -1.77 -0.86
C ILE A 63 -4.14 -1.46 -2.12
N SER A 64 -3.21 -0.52 -2.04
CA SER A 64 -2.39 -0.08 -3.19
C SER A 64 -1.54 -1.22 -3.73
N VAL A 65 -0.81 -1.94 -2.87
CA VAL A 65 -0.01 -3.08 -3.33
C VAL A 65 -0.88 -4.30 -3.68
N GLY A 66 -2.00 -4.50 -2.98
CA GLY A 66 -2.95 -5.56 -3.29
C GLY A 66 -3.54 -5.45 -4.70
N ALA A 67 -3.94 -4.24 -5.09
CA ALA A 67 -4.44 -3.95 -6.44
C ALA A 67 -3.36 -4.19 -7.52
N PHE A 68 -2.10 -3.86 -7.21
CA PHE A 68 -0.96 -4.10 -8.10
C PHE A 68 -0.77 -5.59 -8.39
N VAL A 69 -0.71 -6.41 -7.35
CA VAL A 69 -0.52 -7.86 -7.48
C VAL A 69 -1.68 -8.51 -8.23
N VAL A 70 -2.92 -8.14 -7.93
CA VAL A 70 -4.11 -8.68 -8.61
C VAL A 70 -4.09 -8.36 -10.10
N SER A 71 -3.69 -7.14 -10.48
CA SER A 71 -3.58 -6.76 -11.89
C SER A 71 -2.49 -7.56 -12.64
N GLY A 72 -1.34 -7.78 -11.99
CA GLY A 72 -0.24 -8.56 -12.57
C GLY A 72 -0.60 -10.02 -12.80
N ILE A 73 -1.25 -10.66 -11.81
CA ILE A 73 -1.71 -12.05 -11.97
C ILE A 73 -2.78 -12.14 -13.07
N MET A 74 -3.71 -11.19 -13.13
CA MET A 74 -4.75 -11.17 -14.16
C MET A 74 -4.14 -11.05 -15.57
N TYR A 75 -3.07 -10.26 -15.73
CA TYR A 75 -2.34 -10.17 -16.99
C TYR A 75 -1.71 -11.52 -17.38
N LEU A 76 -1.04 -12.19 -16.45
CA LEU A 76 -0.35 -13.47 -16.71
C LEU A 76 -1.31 -14.63 -17.01
N VAL A 77 -2.51 -14.64 -16.41
CA VAL A 77 -3.49 -15.73 -16.55
C VAL A 77 -4.41 -15.56 -17.77
N SER A 78 -4.38 -14.41 -18.45
CA SER A 78 -5.32 -14.11 -19.53
C SER A 78 -5.22 -14.99 -20.79
N ALA A 79 -4.19 -15.84 -20.91
CA ALA A 79 -4.07 -17.01 -21.81
C ALA A 79 -4.75 -16.91 -23.21
N GLY A 80 -4.67 -15.76 -23.87
CA GLY A 80 -5.18 -15.56 -25.24
C GLY A 80 -6.57 -14.92 -25.37
N ASN A 81 -7.21 -14.49 -24.29
CA ASN A 81 -8.43 -13.67 -24.39
C ASN A 81 -8.05 -12.17 -24.44
N ASP A 82 -8.14 -11.57 -25.64
CA ASP A 82 -7.83 -10.15 -25.88
C ASP A 82 -8.62 -9.19 -24.99
N GLU A 83 -9.85 -9.54 -24.62
CA GLU A 83 -10.67 -8.70 -23.74
C GLU A 83 -10.10 -8.67 -22.31
N MET A 84 -9.65 -9.82 -21.80
CA MET A 84 -9.02 -9.91 -20.48
C MET A 84 -7.63 -9.25 -20.46
N ILE A 85 -6.86 -9.38 -21.54
CA ILE A 85 -5.56 -8.71 -21.70
C ILE A 85 -5.75 -7.18 -21.69
N THR A 86 -6.75 -6.68 -22.42
CA THR A 86 -7.03 -5.24 -22.49
C THR A 86 -7.48 -4.69 -21.13
N LYS A 87 -8.35 -5.41 -20.41
CA LYS A 87 -8.74 -5.02 -19.04
C LYS A 87 -7.57 -5.08 -18.07
N ALA A 88 -6.74 -6.12 -18.12
CA ALA A 88 -5.57 -6.27 -17.26
C ALA A 88 -4.57 -5.12 -17.46
N LYS A 89 -4.30 -4.72 -18.71
CA LYS A 89 -3.45 -3.56 -19.01
C LYS A 89 -4.00 -2.27 -18.40
N LYS A 90 -5.32 -2.02 -18.52
CA LYS A 90 -5.95 -0.85 -17.90
C LYS A 90 -5.80 -0.86 -16.38
N TYR A 91 -6.07 -1.99 -15.72
CA TYR A 91 -5.91 -2.10 -14.27
C TYR A 91 -4.45 -1.96 -13.81
N MET A 92 -3.51 -2.48 -14.60
CA MET A 92 -2.08 -2.33 -14.32
C MET A 92 -1.66 -0.85 -14.39
N LEU A 93 -2.13 -0.10 -15.40
CA LEU A 93 -1.89 1.34 -15.50
C LEU A 93 -2.44 2.10 -14.29
N TYR A 94 -3.69 1.84 -13.89
CA TYR A 94 -4.27 2.47 -12.70
C TYR A 94 -3.48 2.16 -11.43
N SER A 95 -3.01 0.92 -11.29
CA SER A 95 -2.21 0.55 -10.13
C SER A 95 -0.83 1.19 -10.13
N ILE A 96 -0.17 1.30 -11.28
CA ILE A 96 1.12 1.98 -11.41
C ILE A 96 0.97 3.46 -11.04
N VAL A 97 -0.07 4.13 -11.55
CA VAL A 97 -0.34 5.53 -11.21
C VAL A 97 -0.58 5.70 -9.70
N GLY A 98 -1.32 4.79 -9.07
CA GLY A 98 -1.53 4.82 -7.61
C GLY A 98 -0.24 4.71 -6.80
N VAL A 99 0.68 3.84 -7.21
CA VAL A 99 2.00 3.68 -6.56
C VAL A 99 2.87 4.92 -6.77
N ILE A 100 2.90 5.47 -7.99
CA ILE A 100 3.65 6.69 -8.32
C ILE A 100 3.16 7.86 -7.47
N VAL A 101 1.84 8.08 -7.42
CA VAL A 101 1.26 9.18 -6.62
C VAL A 101 1.57 9.01 -5.13
N GLY A 102 1.49 7.79 -4.60
CA GLY A 102 1.85 7.50 -3.20
C GLY A 102 3.32 7.80 -2.88
N LEU A 103 4.23 7.40 -3.78
CA LEU A 103 5.67 7.66 -3.62
C LEU A 103 6.00 9.15 -3.78
N SER A 104 5.39 9.84 -4.75
CA SER A 104 5.59 11.27 -4.96
C SER A 104 5.19 12.09 -3.73
N GLY A 105 4.09 11.73 -3.05
CA GLY A 105 3.70 12.38 -1.80
C GLY A 105 4.76 12.29 -0.72
N TYR A 106 5.40 11.12 -0.57
CA TYR A 106 6.49 10.93 0.40
C TYR A 106 7.72 11.78 0.06
N VAL A 107 8.12 11.80 -1.22
CA VAL A 107 9.27 12.60 -1.69
C VAL A 107 9.04 14.09 -1.47
N ILE A 108 7.82 14.59 -1.72
CA ILE A 108 7.49 16.01 -1.53
C ILE A 108 7.61 16.42 -0.06
N ILE A 109 7.10 15.61 0.88
CA ILE A 109 7.20 15.90 2.32
C ILE A 109 8.67 15.92 2.74
N GLN A 110 9.46 14.93 2.31
CA GLN A 110 10.88 14.88 2.61
C GLN A 110 11.65 16.08 2.03
N ALA A 111 11.31 16.50 0.81
CA ALA A 111 11.89 17.69 0.20
C ALA A 111 11.52 18.96 0.97
N ALA A 112 10.28 19.11 1.43
CA ALA A 112 9.85 20.23 2.25
C ALA A 112 10.58 20.28 3.60
N ASP A 113 10.73 19.14 4.27
CA ASP A 113 11.49 19.03 5.53
C ASP A 113 12.98 19.35 5.32
N LEU A 114 13.57 18.93 4.20
CA LEU A 114 14.95 19.25 3.84
C LEU A 114 15.14 20.75 3.58
N MET A 115 14.21 21.39 2.86
CA MET A 115 14.27 22.83 2.61
C MET A 115 14.04 23.65 3.89
N LEU A 116 13.19 23.17 4.79
CA LEU A 116 12.90 23.83 6.06
C LEU A 116 14.06 23.65 7.07
N SER A 117 14.68 22.47 7.13
CA SER A 117 15.85 22.20 7.99
C SER A 117 17.15 22.82 7.47
N ALA A 118 17.28 23.05 6.17
CA ALA A 118 18.38 23.84 5.59
C ALA A 118 18.34 25.33 5.98
N THR A 119 17.19 25.84 6.46
CA THR A 119 17.00 27.24 6.88
C THR A 119 17.14 27.46 8.39
N SER A 120 17.08 26.42 9.24
CA SER A 120 17.41 26.57 10.66
C SER A 120 18.94 26.68 10.82
N PRO A 121 19.49 27.86 11.18
CA PRO A 121 20.92 28.04 11.33
C PRO A 121 21.42 27.09 12.41
N THR A 122 22.38 26.25 12.09
CA THR A 122 23.14 25.47 13.08
C THR A 122 23.81 26.46 14.05
N PRO A 123 23.48 26.48 15.35
CA PRO A 123 24.27 27.24 16.30
C PRO A 123 25.60 26.50 16.48
N PHE A 124 26.71 27.23 16.32
CA PHE A 124 27.98 26.83 16.92
C PHE A 124 27.83 26.76 18.43
#